data_AF-A0A2E6NL56-F1
#
_entry.id   AF-A0A2E6NL56-F1
#
_cell.length_a   1.000
_cell.length_b   1.000
_cell.length_c   1.000
_cell.angle_alpha   90.00
_cell.angle_beta   90.00
_cell.angle_gamma   90.00
#
_symmetry.space_group_name_H-M   'P 1'
#
loop_
_entity.id
_entity.type
_entity.pdbx_description
1 polymer ?
#
loop_
_entity_poly.entity_id
_entity_poly.type
_entity_poly.pdbx_seq_one_letter_code
_entity_poly.pdbx_strand_id
1 'polypeptide(L)'
;ALQILGTGSEDYYLGAWCYGGCGINPFGHAKPTFAFQRYGNPMNGGDNRGAEWMVYRHHTESPVAFQNSIRVTMEHGHGNHRADNWYTVAYWYQDEPHAPFPLLPAAADRVPNQVDTGGPTLGKQ
;
A
#
# COMPACT_ATOMS: atom_id res chain seq x y z
N ALA A 1 10.75 -20.84 -8.77
CA ALA A 1 11.07 -19.91 -7.67
C ALA A 1 9.85 -19.83 -6.76
N LEU A 2 10.03 -19.73 -5.45
CA LEU A 2 8.91 -19.51 -4.52
C LEU A 2 8.27 -18.15 -4.82
N GLN A 3 6.94 -18.11 -4.89
CA GLN A 3 6.17 -16.88 -5.11
C GLN A 3 5.02 -16.84 -4.10
N ILE A 4 4.80 -15.67 -3.52
CA ILE A 4 3.67 -15.39 -2.62
C ILE A 4 2.77 -14.41 -3.36
N LEU A 5 1.49 -14.77 -3.52
CA LEU A 5 0.47 -13.95 -4.17
C LEU A 5 -0.56 -13.54 -3.12
N GLY A 6 -0.85 -12.24 -3.06
CA GLY A 6 -1.90 -11.68 -2.22
C GLY A 6 -3.26 -11.67 -2.90
N THR A 7 -4.27 -11.15 -2.19
CA THR A 7 -5.66 -11.03 -2.66
C THR A 7 -6.13 -9.59 -2.80
N GLY A 8 -5.51 -8.67 -2.05
CA GLY A 8 -5.84 -7.25 -2.04
C GLY A 8 -4.85 -6.47 -1.17
N SER A 9 -4.78 -5.15 -1.37
CA SER A 9 -3.92 -4.29 -0.57
C SER A 9 -4.38 -4.24 0.89
N GLU A 10 -5.67 -4.07 1.15
CA GLU A 10 -6.22 -4.05 2.52
C GLU A 10 -6.04 -5.39 3.23
N ASP A 11 -6.21 -6.49 2.49
CA ASP A 11 -5.98 -7.84 3.00
C ASP A 11 -4.52 -8.02 3.44
N TYR A 12 -3.58 -7.52 2.63
CA TYR A 12 -2.16 -7.52 2.98
C TYR A 12 -1.88 -6.69 4.24
N TYR A 13 -2.63 -5.63 4.53
CA TYR A 13 -2.48 -4.82 5.75
C TYR A 13 -3.35 -5.30 6.92
N LEU A 14 -3.85 -6.54 6.87
CA LEU A 14 -4.60 -7.22 7.92
C LEU A 14 -5.93 -6.56 8.29
N GLY A 15 -6.70 -6.16 7.30
CA GLY A 15 -8.14 -5.98 7.49
C GLY A 15 -8.91 -6.49 6.30
N ALA A 16 -10.05 -5.90 5.99
CA ALA A 16 -10.95 -6.38 4.95
C ALA A 16 -11.95 -5.31 4.51
N TRP A 17 -12.72 -5.62 3.47
CA TRP A 17 -13.88 -4.83 3.04
C TRP A 17 -13.52 -3.38 2.71
N CYS A 18 -12.37 -3.18 2.06
CA CYS A 18 -11.90 -1.86 1.60
C CYS A 18 -11.79 -0.82 2.74
N TYR A 19 -11.64 -1.30 3.97
CA TYR A 19 -11.74 -0.56 5.23
C TYR A 19 -12.96 0.37 5.30
N GLY A 20 -14.07 -0.13 4.76
CA GLY A 20 -15.43 0.33 5.06
C GLY A 20 -16.24 0.89 3.88
N GLY A 21 -15.74 0.77 2.64
CA GLY A 21 -16.29 1.49 1.48
C GLY A 21 -16.97 0.68 0.37
N CYS A 22 -16.73 -0.63 0.23
CA CYS A 22 -17.12 -1.39 -0.96
C CYS A 22 -18.54 -1.99 -0.98
N GLY A 23 -19.54 -1.19 -0.59
CA GLY A 23 -20.96 -1.51 -0.78
C GLY A 23 -21.55 -2.47 0.25
N ILE A 24 -20.96 -3.65 0.46
CA ILE A 24 -21.37 -4.59 1.53
C ILE A 24 -20.44 -4.37 2.72
N ASN A 25 -20.88 -3.58 3.69
CA ASN A 25 -20.14 -3.37 4.93
C ASN A 25 -21.09 -3.43 6.13
N PRO A 26 -20.88 -4.30 7.13
CA PRO A 26 -21.66 -4.26 8.37
C PRO A 26 -21.52 -2.95 9.16
N PHE A 27 -20.54 -2.11 8.83
CA PHE A 27 -20.23 -0.83 9.46
C PHE A 27 -20.63 0.41 8.63
N GLY A 28 -21.38 0.24 7.53
CA GLY A 28 -21.90 1.35 6.73
C GLY A 28 -20.80 2.17 6.02
N HIS A 29 -20.88 3.50 6.08
CA HIS A 29 -19.91 4.43 5.47
C HIS A 29 -18.77 4.84 6.43
N ALA A 30 -18.58 4.10 7.53
CA ALA A 30 -17.51 4.39 8.46
C ALA A 30 -16.14 4.23 7.77
N LYS A 31 -15.20 5.10 8.12
CA LYS A 31 -13.79 5.04 7.72
C LYS A 31 -12.95 4.65 8.95
N PRO A 32 -13.07 3.42 9.47
CA PRO A 32 -12.35 3.00 10.67
C PRO A 32 -10.85 3.16 10.48
N THR A 33 -10.17 3.55 11.55
CA THR A 33 -8.71 3.64 11.66
C THR A 33 -8.26 2.82 12.86
N PHE A 34 -7.05 2.27 12.78
CA PHE A 34 -6.40 1.57 13.89
C PHE A 34 -4.88 1.63 13.73
N ALA A 35 -4.15 1.59 14.85
CA ALA A 35 -2.70 1.69 14.87
C ALA A 35 -2.11 0.71 15.89
N PHE A 36 -2.11 -0.59 15.56
CA PHE A 36 -1.47 -1.60 16.41
C PHE A 36 0.05 -1.53 16.25
N GLN A 37 0.79 -2.07 17.21
CA GLN A 37 2.26 -1.97 17.21
C GLN A 37 2.94 -2.42 15.89
N ARG A 38 2.35 -3.38 15.17
CA ARG A 38 2.98 -4.01 14.00
C ARG A 38 2.22 -3.82 12.70
N TYR A 39 0.97 -3.39 12.74
CA TYR A 39 0.20 -3.13 11.54
C TYR A 39 -0.90 -2.11 11.85
N GLY A 40 -1.31 -1.36 10.83
CA GLY A 40 -2.25 -0.28 11.06
C GLY A 40 -2.74 0.37 9.78
N ASN A 41 -3.86 1.07 9.96
CA ASN A 41 -4.40 2.09 9.09
C ASN A 41 -4.66 3.31 9.99
N PRO A 42 -3.68 4.20 10.19
CA PRO A 42 -3.90 5.42 10.96
C PRO A 42 -4.62 6.51 10.14
N MET A 43 -4.70 6.36 8.81
CA MET A 43 -5.40 7.30 7.93
C MET A 43 -6.17 6.53 6.85
N ASN A 44 -7.50 6.71 6.89
CA ASN A 44 -8.47 6.11 5.98
C ASN A 44 -9.22 7.21 5.24
N GLY A 45 -8.76 7.54 4.02
CA GLY A 45 -9.39 8.55 3.17
C GLY A 45 -10.68 8.06 2.50
N GLY A 46 -10.94 6.75 2.46
CA GLY A 46 -12.04 6.14 1.70
C GLY A 46 -11.79 6.12 0.19
N ASP A 47 -12.87 6.00 -0.58
CA ASP A 47 -12.81 5.75 -2.04
C ASP A 47 -12.90 7.02 -2.92
N ASN A 48 -12.80 8.21 -2.32
CA ASN A 48 -12.89 9.47 -3.04
C ASN A 48 -11.60 9.71 -3.85
N ARG A 49 -11.68 10.51 -4.92
CA ARG A 49 -10.47 10.86 -5.69
C ARG A 49 -9.56 11.73 -4.83
N GLY A 50 -8.26 11.45 -4.89
CA GLY A 50 -7.28 12.16 -4.05
C GLY A 50 -7.36 11.80 -2.57
N ALA A 51 -8.16 10.80 -2.18
CA ALA A 51 -8.19 10.31 -0.81
C ALA A 51 -6.80 9.83 -0.38
N GLU A 52 -6.37 10.31 0.79
CA GLU A 52 -5.09 9.92 1.37
C GLU A 52 -5.25 8.68 2.24
N TRP A 53 -4.29 7.77 2.12
CA TRP A 53 -4.25 6.55 2.89
C TRP A 53 -2.88 6.40 3.53
N MET A 54 -2.86 5.92 4.78
CA MET A 54 -1.64 5.45 5.41
C MET A 54 -1.89 4.06 5.95
N VAL A 55 -1.01 3.14 5.58
CA VAL A 55 -1.03 1.74 6.02
C VAL A 55 0.39 1.28 6.30
N TYR A 56 0.53 0.41 7.30
CA TYR A 56 1.82 -0.20 7.62
C TYR A 56 1.65 -1.64 8.07
N ARG A 57 2.69 -2.45 7.84
CA ARG A 57 2.81 -3.81 8.33
C ARG A 57 4.28 -4.17 8.52
N HIS A 58 4.62 -4.66 9.71
CA HIS A 58 5.94 -5.16 10.08
C HIS A 58 5.87 -6.69 10.20
N HIS A 59 6.71 -7.38 9.43
CA HIS A 59 6.80 -8.84 9.42
C HIS A 59 7.81 -9.34 10.48
N THR A 60 7.60 -9.01 11.75
CA THR A 60 8.53 -9.38 12.82
C THR A 60 8.39 -10.83 13.28
N GLU A 61 7.16 -11.35 13.36
CA GLU A 61 6.88 -12.74 13.75
C GLU A 61 6.86 -13.71 12.57
N SER A 62 6.72 -13.18 11.35
CA SER A 62 6.59 -13.95 10.11
C SER A 62 7.42 -13.28 9.00
N PRO A 63 8.75 -13.20 9.14
CA PRO A 63 9.61 -12.56 8.15
C PRO A 63 9.52 -13.26 6.80
N VAL A 64 9.49 -12.48 5.72
CA VAL A 64 9.60 -12.99 4.35
C VAL A 64 11.06 -13.26 4.05
N ALA A 65 11.51 -14.47 4.35
CA ALA A 65 12.90 -14.89 4.15
C ALA A 65 13.25 -15.06 2.66
N PHE A 66 14.50 -14.77 2.31
CA PHE A 66 15.05 -14.99 0.98
C PHE A 66 16.52 -15.42 1.08
N GLN A 67 17.01 -16.16 0.08
CA GLN A 67 18.40 -16.63 0.04
C GLN A 67 19.27 -15.83 -0.92
N ASN A 68 18.78 -15.59 -2.15
CA ASN A 68 19.56 -14.93 -3.19
C ASN A 68 19.04 -13.53 -3.54
N SER A 69 17.71 -13.37 -3.59
CA SER A 69 17.07 -12.11 -3.96
C SER A 69 15.62 -12.11 -3.51
N ILE A 70 15.10 -10.93 -3.20
CA ILE A 70 13.67 -10.70 -2.99
C ILE A 70 13.19 -9.60 -3.94
N ARG A 71 11.99 -9.77 -4.49
CA ARG A 71 11.26 -8.73 -5.22
C ARG A 71 9.88 -8.61 -4.61
N VAL A 72 9.60 -7.47 -3.99
CA VAL A 72 8.29 -7.16 -3.43
C VAL A 72 7.61 -6.16 -4.34
N THR A 73 6.43 -6.52 -4.83
CA THR A 73 5.59 -5.67 -5.66
C THR A 73 4.17 -5.75 -5.16
N MET A 74 3.41 -4.68 -5.35
CA MET A 74 1.98 -4.66 -5.08
C MET A 74 1.30 -4.04 -6.29
N GLU A 75 0.13 -4.57 -6.66
CA GLU A 75 -0.62 -4.07 -7.80
C GLU A 75 -1.24 -2.71 -7.50
N HIS A 76 -1.32 -1.88 -8.53
CA HIS A 76 -1.93 -0.56 -8.44
C HIS A 76 -3.39 -0.60 -8.88
N GLY A 77 -4.25 -1.16 -8.02
CA GLY A 77 -5.56 -1.65 -8.45
C GLY A 77 -5.43 -2.85 -9.39
N HIS A 78 -6.55 -3.55 -9.61
CA HIS A 78 -6.54 -4.80 -10.36
C HIS A 78 -5.90 -4.67 -11.75
N GLY A 79 -4.80 -5.38 -12.00
CA GLY A 79 -4.09 -5.28 -13.28
C GLY A 79 -3.41 -3.93 -13.52
N ASN A 80 -3.07 -3.20 -12.44
CA ASN A 80 -2.41 -1.89 -12.46
C ASN A 80 -3.20 -0.81 -13.22
N HIS A 81 -4.54 -0.87 -13.15
CA HIS A 81 -5.41 0.04 -13.90
C HIS A 81 -5.54 1.46 -13.29
N ARG A 82 -5.03 1.67 -12.07
CA ARG A 82 -5.14 2.96 -11.36
C ARG A 82 -3.85 3.76 -11.50
N ALA A 83 -3.98 5.07 -11.32
CA ALA A 83 -2.89 6.04 -11.41
C ALA A 83 -2.76 6.84 -10.11
N ASP A 84 -2.89 6.17 -8.95
CA ASP A 84 -2.70 6.83 -7.66
C ASP A 84 -1.22 7.19 -7.46
N ASN A 85 -0.93 7.98 -6.43
CA ASN A 85 0.44 8.23 -6.00
C ASN A 85 0.81 7.24 -4.89
N TRP A 86 1.89 6.48 -5.07
CA TRP A 86 2.38 5.52 -4.05
C TRP A 86 3.74 5.95 -3.53
N TYR A 87 3.84 6.04 -2.20
CA TYR A 87 5.08 6.32 -1.50
C TYR A 87 5.27 5.27 -0.44
N THR A 88 6.36 4.53 -0.52
CA THR A 88 6.63 3.41 0.40
C THR A 88 8.03 3.47 0.95
N VAL A 89 8.19 2.91 2.14
CA VAL A 89 9.49 2.60 2.74
C VAL A 89 9.46 1.12 3.06
N ALA A 90 10.53 0.41 2.69
CA ALA A 90 10.72 -0.99 3.02
C ALA A 90 11.89 -1.13 3.99
N TYR A 91 11.73 -2.03 4.96
CA TYR A 91 12.78 -2.39 5.92
C TYR A 91 13.08 -3.88 5.76
N TRP A 92 14.35 -4.24 5.64
CA TRP A 92 14.79 -5.61 5.55
C TRP A 92 16.19 -5.76 6.15
N TYR A 93 16.58 -7.02 6.38
CA TYR A 93 17.93 -7.40 6.76
C TYR A 93 18.50 -8.30 5.66
N GLN A 94 19.79 -8.14 5.39
CA GLN A 94 20.56 -8.99 4.47
C GLN A 94 22.00 -9.09 4.98
N ASP A 95 22.71 -10.11 4.54
CA ASP A 95 24.14 -10.25 4.82
C ASP A 95 24.97 -9.26 4.00
N GLU A 96 26.15 -8.92 4.52
CA GLU A 96 27.13 -8.05 3.88
C GLU A 96 28.06 -8.83 2.91
N PRO A 97 28.62 -8.18 1.88
CA PRO A 97 28.49 -6.75 1.53
C PRO A 97 27.20 -6.43 0.75
N HIS A 98 26.72 -5.19 0.91
CA HIS A 98 25.55 -4.70 0.18
C HIS A 98 25.94 -4.18 -1.21
N ALA A 99 25.07 -4.44 -2.19
CA ALA A 99 25.11 -3.71 -3.45
C ALA A 99 24.77 -2.23 -3.22
N PRO A 100 25.31 -1.28 -4.00
CA PRO A 100 24.94 0.12 -3.89
C PRO A 100 23.45 0.30 -4.17
N PHE A 101 22.77 1.07 -3.32
CA PHE A 101 21.37 1.42 -3.52
C PHE A 101 21.23 2.57 -4.50
N PRO A 102 20.15 2.60 -5.30
CA PRO A 102 19.84 3.77 -6.12
C PRO A 102 19.64 5.00 -5.24
N LEU A 103 20.01 6.16 -5.77
CA LEU A 103 19.72 7.43 -5.10
C LEU A 103 18.21 7.63 -4.98
N LEU A 104 17.79 8.20 -3.85
CA LEU A 104 16.41 8.67 -3.71
C LEU A 104 16.14 9.80 -4.73
N PRO A 105 14.91 9.89 -5.26
CA PRO A 105 14.47 11.07 -6.01
C PRO A 105 14.68 12.37 -5.23
N ALA A 106 14.78 13.50 -5.92
CA ALA A 106 14.92 14.79 -5.26
C ALA A 106 13.72 15.08 -4.36
N ALA A 107 13.91 15.90 -3.34
CA ALA A 107 12.85 16.18 -2.37
C ALA A 107 11.58 16.76 -3.02
N ALA A 108 11.73 17.55 -4.08
CA ALA A 108 10.61 18.12 -4.84
C ALA A 108 9.79 17.06 -5.59
N ASP A 109 10.43 15.98 -6.06
CA ASP A 109 9.77 14.92 -6.84
C ASP A 109 8.97 13.93 -5.99
N ARG A 110 9.09 14.04 -4.66
CA ARG A 110 8.40 13.18 -3.68
C ARG A 110 7.37 13.93 -2.83
N VAL A 111 7.01 15.15 -3.24
CA VAL A 111 5.87 15.88 -2.70
C VAL A 111 4.62 15.42 -3.45
N PRO A 112 3.58 14.91 -2.76
CA PRO A 112 2.35 14.51 -3.42
C PRO A 112 1.72 15.66 -4.22
N ASN A 113 1.39 15.38 -5.48
CA ASN A 113 0.61 16.29 -6.31
C ASN A 113 -0.55 15.53 -6.95
N GLN A 114 -1.76 16.08 -6.89
CA GLN A 114 -2.92 15.48 -7.50
C GLN A 114 -3.01 15.92 -8.96
N VAL A 115 -2.90 14.96 -9.87
CA VAL A 115 -2.99 15.19 -11.32
C VAL A 115 -4.18 14.40 -11.85
N ASP A 116 -5.06 15.05 -12.60
CA ASP A 116 -6.10 14.35 -13.34
C ASP A 116 -5.49 13.66 -14.55
N THR A 117 -5.54 12.34 -14.57
CA THR A 117 -4.99 11.50 -15.64
C THR A 117 -6.00 11.22 -16.76
N GLY A 118 -7.20 11.82 -16.71
CA GLY A 118 -8.26 11.61 -17.68
C GLY A 118 -8.99 10.26 -17.52
N GLY A 119 -8.89 9.65 -16.33
CA GLY A 119 -9.52 8.38 -15.98
C GLY A 119 -11.06 8.44 -15.92
N PRO A 120 -11.73 7.33 -15.54
CA PRO A 120 -13.18 7.24 -15.52
C PRO A 120 -13.82 8.37 -14.72
N THR A 121 -14.68 9.17 -15.35
CA THR A 121 -15.32 10.35 -14.74
C THR A 121 -16.49 10.00 -13.81
N LEU A 122 -17.02 8.79 -13.94
CA LEU A 122 -18.09 8.24 -13.11
C LEU A 122 -17.49 7.58 -11.85
N GLY A 123 -17.73 8.17 -10.67
CA GLY A 123 -17.22 7.69 -9.39
C GLY A 123 -17.46 8.71 -8.26
N LYS A 124 -17.17 8.34 -7.01
CA LYS A 124 -17.20 9.29 -5.90
C LYS A 124 -16.13 10.35 -6.11
N GLN A 125 -16.51 11.62 -6.08
CA GLN A 125 -15.59 12.75 -6.10
C GLN A 125 -14.99 12.95 -4.71
#